data_AF-A0A523KFQ5-F1
#
_entry.id   AF-A0A523KFQ5-F1
#
_cell.length_a   1.000
_cell.length_b   1.000
_cell.length_c   1.000
_cell.angle_alpha   90.00
_cell.angle_beta   90.00
_cell.angle_gamma   90.00
#
_symmetry.space_group_name_H-M   'P 1'
#
loop_
_entity.id
_entity.type
_entity.pdbx_description
1 polymer ?
#
loop_
_entity_poly.entity_id
_entity_poly.type
_entity_poly.pdbx_seq_one_letter_code
_entity_poly.pdbx_strand_id
1 'polypeptide(L)'
;MIQKTLLLISILTLSSFAHSQDWYAMARHGECHDLAEFSKNSRLIIGAKTPKDIEIKLNKAGVKYTLKRMIEDQDGMLNLTVPSEGWVMMLVKKKYCQEFAEKPG
;
A
#
# COMPACT_ATOMS: atom_id res chain seq x y z
N MET A 1 30.18 -8.81 48.86
CA MET A 1 30.28 -9.96 47.93
C MET A 1 29.29 -9.75 46.80
N ILE A 2 29.79 -9.86 45.58
CA ILE A 2 29.14 -9.53 44.31
C ILE A 2 28.48 -10.80 43.75
N GLN A 3 27.19 -10.73 43.42
CA GLN A 3 26.54 -11.60 42.41
C GLN A 3 25.32 -10.82 41.88
N LYS A 4 25.50 -9.91 40.91
CA LYS A 4 25.53 -10.14 39.46
C LYS A 4 24.28 -10.87 38.93
N THR A 5 23.45 -10.09 38.24
CA THR A 5 22.67 -10.44 37.03
C THR A 5 21.54 -11.46 37.23
N LEU A 6 20.32 -11.21 36.77
CA LEU A 6 20.03 -11.02 35.36
C LEU A 6 18.68 -10.30 35.20
N LEU A 7 18.73 -9.07 34.66
CA LEU A 7 17.62 -8.50 33.89
C LEU A 7 17.29 -9.51 32.79
N LEU A 8 16.20 -10.28 32.93
CA LEU A 8 15.52 -10.78 31.75
C LEU A 8 14.36 -9.84 31.48
N ILE A 9 14.68 -8.91 30.60
CA ILE A 9 13.76 -8.03 29.93
C ILE A 9 12.79 -8.95 29.18
N SER A 10 11.60 -9.16 29.75
CA SER A 10 10.46 -9.74 29.06
C SER A 10 9.99 -8.75 27.99
N ILE A 11 10.76 -8.64 26.90
CA ILE A 11 10.30 -8.08 25.64
C ILE A 11 9.33 -9.10 25.08
N LEU A 12 8.12 -9.13 25.65
CA LEU A 12 6.95 -9.67 24.99
C LEU A 12 6.72 -8.78 23.78
N THR A 13 7.35 -9.21 22.69
CA THR A 13 6.88 -9.15 21.31
C THR A 13 5.52 -8.46 21.15
N LEU A 14 5.53 -7.13 21.10
CA LEU A 14 4.48 -6.26 20.55
C LEU A 14 4.41 -6.38 19.01
N SER A 15 4.70 -7.57 18.49
CA SER A 15 4.55 -7.90 17.08
C SER A 15 3.10 -8.31 16.88
N SER A 16 2.36 -7.58 16.05
CA SER A 16 1.20 -8.06 15.25
C SER A 16 -0.09 -7.27 15.36
N PHE A 17 -0.05 -5.98 15.70
CA PHE A 17 -1.09 -5.05 15.25
C PHE A 17 -0.52 -3.92 14.39
N ALA A 18 0.44 -4.27 13.51
CA ALA A 18 0.45 -3.63 12.21
C ALA A 18 -0.70 -4.24 11.42
N HIS A 19 -1.94 -3.83 11.70
CA HIS A 19 -3.02 -3.93 10.72
C HIS A 19 -2.54 -3.10 9.53
N SER A 20 -1.78 -3.71 8.63
CA SER A 20 -1.43 -3.07 7.37
C SER A 20 -2.76 -2.88 6.67
N GLN A 21 -3.34 -1.70 6.78
CA GLN A 21 -4.61 -1.45 6.13
C GLN A 21 -4.40 -1.69 4.64
N ASP A 22 -5.14 -2.65 4.08
CA ASP A 22 -4.95 -3.09 2.71
C ASP A 22 -5.11 -1.91 1.75
N TRP A 23 -4.23 -1.88 0.75
CA TRP A 23 -4.24 -0.87 -0.31
C TRP A 23 -4.84 -1.48 -1.56
N TYR A 24 -5.57 -0.65 -2.30
CA TYR A 24 -6.27 -1.02 -3.50
C TYR A 24 -5.88 -0.08 -4.63
N ALA A 25 -5.76 -0.62 -5.84
CA ALA A 25 -5.70 0.16 -7.07
C ALA A 25 -7.14 0.41 -7.54
N MET A 26 -7.56 1.67 -7.52
CA MET A 26 -8.89 2.07 -7.99
C MET A 26 -8.81 2.48 -9.48
N ALA A 27 -9.63 1.84 -10.30
CA ALA A 27 -9.86 2.20 -11.68
C ALA A 27 -10.73 3.47 -11.80
N ARG A 28 -10.76 4.09 -12.98
CA ARG A 28 -11.50 5.35 -13.24
C ARG A 28 -12.99 5.33 -12.87
N HIS A 29 -13.61 4.15 -12.76
CA HIS A 29 -15.03 3.98 -12.46
C HIS A 29 -15.35 3.64 -11.00
N GLY A 30 -14.36 3.72 -10.08
CA GLY A 30 -14.57 3.43 -8.65
C GLY A 30 -14.35 1.97 -8.27
N GLU A 31 -14.14 1.10 -9.26
CA GLU A 31 -13.80 -0.31 -9.04
C GLU A 31 -12.40 -0.42 -8.42
N CYS A 32 -12.32 -1.11 -7.28
CA CYS A 32 -11.07 -1.37 -6.60
C CYS A 32 -10.58 -2.78 -6.86
N HIS A 33 -9.29 -2.91 -7.13
CA HIS A 33 -8.57 -4.17 -7.13
C HIS A 33 -7.56 -4.17 -5.98
N ASP A 34 -7.44 -5.30 -5.29
CA ASP A 34 -6.38 -5.46 -4.28
C ASP A 34 -5.02 -5.15 -4.91
N LEU A 35 -4.23 -4.29 -4.26
CA LEU A 35 -2.96 -3.84 -4.83
C LEU A 35 -1.96 -5.00 -4.95
N ALA A 36 -1.95 -5.91 -3.98
CA ALA A 36 -1.03 -7.04 -4.01
C ALA A 36 -1.36 -7.96 -5.19
N GLU A 37 -2.64 -8.19 -5.47
CA GLU A 37 -3.11 -8.93 -6.65
C GLU A 37 -2.79 -8.18 -7.95
N PHE A 38 -3.18 -6.90 -8.05
CA PHE A 38 -2.91 -6.06 -9.21
C PHE A 38 -1.42 -6.05 -9.57
N SER A 39 -0.55 -5.94 -8.57
CA SER A 39 0.89 -5.86 -8.76
C SER A 39 1.47 -7.08 -9.47
N LYS A 40 0.89 -8.28 -9.32
CA LYS A 40 1.39 -9.52 -9.93
C LYS A 40 1.48 -9.43 -11.45
N ASN A 41 0.60 -8.63 -12.06
CA ASN A 41 0.52 -8.46 -13.50
C ASN A 41 1.37 -7.29 -14.02
N SER A 42 2.05 -6.56 -13.13
CA SER A 42 2.85 -5.39 -13.50
C SER A 42 4.35 -5.64 -13.30
N ARG A 43 5.11 -5.55 -14.39
CA ARG A 43 6.56 -5.83 -14.37
C ARG A 43 7.34 -4.87 -13.47
N LEU A 44 6.91 -3.61 -13.36
CA LEU A 44 7.64 -2.60 -12.58
C LEU A 44 7.34 -2.65 -11.09
N ILE A 45 6.12 -3.06 -10.71
CA ILE A 45 5.69 -3.02 -9.31
C ILE A 45 5.38 -4.40 -8.74
N ILE A 46 5.82 -5.48 -9.40
CA ILE A 46 5.53 -6.86 -8.99
C ILE A 46 5.75 -7.11 -7.50
N GLY A 47 4.71 -7.60 -6.82
CA GLY A 47 4.72 -7.89 -5.38
C GLY A 47 4.64 -6.67 -4.47
N ALA A 48 4.34 -5.48 -4.99
CA ALA A 48 4.04 -4.31 -4.17
C ALA A 48 2.71 -4.49 -3.43
N LYS A 49 2.69 -4.19 -2.13
CA LYS A 49 1.49 -4.25 -1.29
C LYS A 49 1.08 -2.88 -0.75
N THR A 50 2.00 -1.92 -0.79
CA THR A 50 1.80 -0.56 -0.29
C THR A 50 2.30 0.47 -1.31
N PRO A 51 1.85 1.74 -1.22
CA PRO A 51 2.41 2.82 -2.00
C PRO A 51 3.92 2.96 -1.80
N LYS A 52 4.41 2.71 -0.59
CA LYS A 52 5.85 2.78 -0.31
C LYS A 52 6.63 1.71 -1.07
N ASP A 53 6.09 0.50 -1.20
CA ASP A 53 6.70 -0.56 -2.00
C ASP A 53 6.76 -0.17 -3.49
N ILE A 54 5.70 0.47 -4.00
CA ILE A 54 5.66 0.98 -5.37
C ILE A 54 6.77 2.00 -5.58
N GLU A 55 6.88 3.01 -4.70
CA GLU A 55 7.93 4.02 -4.76
C GLU A 55 9.33 3.38 -4.79
N ILE A 56 9.60 2.44 -3.88
CA ILE A 56 10.90 1.74 -3.82
C ILE A 56 11.20 1.04 -5.14
N LYS A 57 10.22 0.34 -5.72
CA LYS A 57 10.40 -0.40 -6.97
C LYS A 57 10.58 0.53 -8.17
N LEU A 58 9.79 1.60 -8.29
CA LEU A 58 9.93 2.58 -9.36
C LEU A 58 11.28 3.31 -9.29
N ASN A 59 11.72 3.69 -8.08
CA ASN A 59 13.05 4.26 -7.86
C ASN A 59 14.17 3.28 -8.26
N LYS A 60 14.07 2.00 -7.85
CA LYS A 60 15.03 0.96 -8.23
C LYS A 60 15.09 0.73 -9.74
N ALA A 61 13.95 0.87 -10.42
CA ALA A 61 13.86 0.78 -11.87
C ALA A 61 14.32 2.05 -12.60
N GLY A 62 14.68 3.12 -11.88
CA GLY A 62 15.05 4.42 -12.47
C GLY A 62 13.88 5.11 -13.18
N VAL A 63 12.64 4.75 -12.84
CA VAL A 63 11.43 5.26 -13.50
C VAL A 63 10.98 6.53 -12.81
N LYS A 64 10.75 7.59 -13.60
CA LYS A 64 10.16 8.83 -13.08
C LYS A 64 8.70 8.61 -12.73
N TYR A 65 8.30 8.98 -11.52
CA TYR A 65 6.92 8.91 -11.07
C TYR A 65 6.54 10.15 -10.26
N THR A 66 5.25 10.33 -10.05
CA THR A 66 4.69 11.31 -9.13
C THR A 66 3.65 10.62 -8.27
N LEU A 67 3.74 10.80 -6.96
CA LEU A 67 2.76 10.30 -5.99
C LEU A 67 2.25 11.49 -5.17
N LYS A 68 0.99 11.84 -5.34
CA LYS A 68 0.36 13.01 -4.67
C LYS A 68 -0.84 12.57 -3.86
N ARG A 69 -1.07 13.21 -2.70
CA ARG A 69 -2.36 13.10 -2.02
C ARG A 69 -3.43 13.77 -2.88
N MET A 70 -4.58 13.12 -3.00
CA MET A 70 -5.70 13.68 -3.77
C MET A 70 -6.41 14.79 -2.99
N ILE A 71 -6.59 14.60 -1.68
CA ILE A 71 -7.22 15.56 -0.77
C ILE A 71 -6.34 15.60 0.49
N GLU A 72 -5.93 16.80 0.93
CA GLU A 72 -4.96 16.97 2.02
C GLU A 72 -5.43 16.31 3.34
N ASP A 73 -6.74 16.35 3.60
CA ASP A 73 -7.35 15.81 4.83
C ASP A 73 -7.80 14.35 4.72
N GLN A 74 -7.67 13.72 3.55
CA GLN A 74 -8.06 12.32 3.36
C GLN A 74 -6.84 11.42 3.31
N ASP A 75 -6.46 10.91 4.48
CA ASP A 75 -5.46 9.85 4.54
C ASP A 75 -5.97 8.61 3.82
N GLY A 76 -5.06 8.00 3.04
CA GLY A 76 -5.35 6.79 2.27
C GLY A 76 -5.90 7.00 0.86
N MET A 77 -5.73 8.17 0.22
CA MET A 77 -5.97 8.37 -1.21
C MET A 77 -4.78 9.06 -1.89
N LEU A 78 -4.12 8.34 -2.79
CA LEU A 78 -2.94 8.82 -3.51
C LEU A 78 -3.14 8.67 -5.01
N ASN A 79 -2.76 9.67 -5.78
CA ASN A 79 -2.68 9.57 -7.22
C ASN A 79 -1.24 9.30 -7.63
N LEU A 80 -1.01 8.15 -8.24
CA LEU A 80 0.25 7.73 -8.84
C LEU A 80 0.21 8.01 -10.34
N THR A 81 1.20 8.73 -10.83
CA THR A 81 1.43 8.93 -12.26
C THR A 81 2.82 8.41 -12.63
N VAL A 82 2.88 7.55 -13.63
CA VAL A 82 4.14 7.02 -14.20
C VAL A 82 4.14 7.32 -15.70
N PRO A 83 4.67 8.50 -16.12
CA PRO A 83 4.52 8.99 -17.49
C PRO A 83 5.10 8.06 -18.55
N SER A 84 6.24 7.42 -18.28
CA SER A 84 6.90 6.51 -19.24
C SER A 84 6.06 5.28 -19.58
N GLU A 85 5.16 4.89 -18.67
CA GLU A 85 4.29 3.72 -18.81
C GLU A 85 2.85 4.11 -19.18
N GLY A 86 2.56 5.41 -19.28
CA GLY A 86 1.19 5.91 -19.45
C GLY A 86 0.27 5.60 -18.27
N TRP A 87 0.80 5.33 -17.07
CA TRP A 87 -0.04 5.01 -15.91
C TRP A 87 -0.54 6.26 -15.21
N VAL A 88 -1.84 6.28 -14.95
CA VAL A 88 -2.49 7.16 -13.99
C VAL A 88 -3.39 6.27 -13.14
N MET A 89 -3.07 6.14 -11.86
CA MET A 89 -3.70 5.18 -10.95
C MET A 89 -3.95 5.80 -9.59
N MET A 90 -5.16 5.58 -9.07
CA MET A 90 -5.45 5.94 -7.69
C MET A 90 -5.15 4.75 -6.77
N LEU A 91 -4.30 4.98 -5.78
CA LEU A 91 -4.04 4.06 -4.68
C LEU A 91 -4.89 4.49 -3.50
N VAL A 92 -5.78 3.62 -3.06
CA VAL A 92 -6.76 3.93 -2.01
C VAL A 92 -6.77 2.90 -0.89
N LYS A 93 -7.27 3.29 0.28
CA LYS A 93 -7.70 2.35 1.33
C LYS A 93 -9.08 1.78 1.04
N LYS A 94 -9.37 0.60 1.59
CA LYS A 94 -10.67 -0.10 1.44
C LYS A 94 -11.89 0.79 1.65
N LYS A 95 -11.87 1.68 2.65
CA LYS A 95 -12.98 2.61 2.95
C LYS A 95 -13.40 3.54 1.81
N TYR A 96 -12.56 3.69 0.78
CA TYR A 96 -12.85 4.52 -0.39
C TYR A 96 -13.28 3.71 -1.61
N CYS A 97 -13.18 2.38 -1.55
CA CYS A 97 -13.68 1.52 -2.60
C CYS A 97 -15.20 1.57 -2.60
N GLN A 98 -15.81 1.64 -3.78
CA GLN A 98 -17.24 1.40 -3.87
C GLN A 98 -17.48 -0.02 -3.38
N GLU A 99 -18.24 -0.16 -2.30
CA GLU A 99 -18.84 -1.44 -1.97
C GLU A 99 -19.72 -1.77 -3.18
N PHE A 100 -19.29 -2.73 -4.00
CA PHE A 100 -20.23 -3.39 -4.88
C PHE A 100 -21.29 -3.94 -3.94
N ALA A 101 -22.46 -3.30 -3.91
CA ALA A 101 -23.65 -3.91 -3.35
C ALA A 101 -23.70 -5.30 -3.98
N GLU A 102 -23.48 -6.33 -3.16
CA GLU A 102 -23.57 -7.71 -3.60
C GLU A 102 -24.85 -7.81 -4.42
N LYS A 103 -24.75 -8.15 -5.71
CA LYS A 103 -25.95 -8.52 -6.45
C LYS A 103 -26.56 -9.66 -5.63
N PRO A 104 -27.78 -9.54 -5.10
CA PRO A 104 -28.44 -10.69 -4.52
C PRO A 104 -28.53 -11.73 -5.63
N GLY A 105 -27.87 -12.86 -5.41
CA GLY A 105 -28.01 -14.05 -6.24
C GLY A 105 -29.39 -14.66 -6.11
#